data_AF-A0A924L4T9-F1
#
_entry.id   AF-A0A924L4T9-F1
#
_cell.length_a   1.000
_cell.length_b   1.000
_cell.length_c   1.000
_cell.angle_alpha   90.00
_cell.angle_beta   90.00
_cell.angle_gamma   90.00
#
_symmetry.space_group_name_H-M   'P 1'
#
loop_
_entity.id
_entity.type
_entity.pdbx_description
1 polymer ?
#
loop_
_entity_poly.entity_id
_entity_poly.type
_entity_poly.pdbx_seq_one_letter_code
_entity_poly.pdbx_strand_id
1 'polypeptide(L)'
;MSAPKAFKINQSESELKKLMKNSHPMIAKRVQALLIFKRNEDSGISKRLVADEIGVNHNSVQTWRTLYIEGGIKLLMLHSKTGYKPSKITDEQELALKEQLNNPLNGMAGFIELLDWFNKRFKTDLNYKTFHGFVVRKYKAKVKVARKSHIKKDVQPVEAFKKNFSRSAKTLSVKKLKTTKK
;
A
#
# COMPACT_ATOMS: atom_id res chain seq x y z
N MET A 1 -32.05 -32.55 -10.66
CA MET A 1 -31.64 -31.21 -11.15
C MET A 1 -32.62 -30.19 -10.57
N SER A 2 -32.16 -29.12 -9.91
CA SER A 2 -33.08 -28.09 -9.38
C SER A 2 -33.73 -27.33 -10.55
N ALA A 3 -35.05 -27.13 -10.46
CA ALA A 3 -35.81 -26.41 -11.47
C ALA A 3 -35.30 -24.96 -11.63
N PRO A 4 -35.35 -24.40 -12.85
CA PRO A 4 -34.99 -23.00 -13.08
C PRO A 4 -35.95 -22.08 -12.31
N LYS A 5 -35.39 -21.17 -11.49
CA LYS A 5 -36.17 -20.19 -10.74
C LYS A 5 -36.36 -18.92 -11.56
N ALA A 6 -37.58 -18.65 -12.03
CA ALA A 6 -37.92 -17.38 -12.66
C ALA A 6 -38.02 -16.26 -11.60
N PHE A 7 -37.63 -15.04 -11.98
CA PHE A 7 -37.82 -13.84 -11.18
C PHE A 7 -37.93 -12.63 -12.11
N LYS A 8 -38.72 -11.63 -11.72
CA LYS A 8 -38.98 -10.45 -12.54
C LYS A 8 -37.84 -9.44 -12.39
N ILE A 9 -37.29 -8.96 -13.51
CA ILE A 9 -36.26 -7.93 -13.54
C ILE A 9 -36.91 -6.61 -13.98
N ASN A 10 -36.80 -5.58 -13.14
CA ASN A 10 -37.46 -4.30 -13.38
C ASN A 10 -36.74 -3.40 -14.40
N GLN A 11 -35.44 -3.62 -14.62
CA GLN A 11 -34.63 -2.80 -15.53
C GLN A 11 -34.80 -3.23 -16.99
N SER A 12 -34.73 -2.26 -17.90
CA SER A 12 -34.71 -2.55 -19.35
C SER A 12 -33.36 -3.11 -19.80
N GLU A 13 -33.34 -3.83 -20.93
CA GLU A 13 -32.07 -4.33 -21.50
C GLU A 13 -31.10 -3.19 -21.84
N SER A 14 -31.65 -2.05 -22.28
CA SER A 14 -30.86 -0.86 -22.64
C SER A 14 -30.14 -0.27 -21.42
N GLU A 15 -30.81 -0.24 -20.27
CA GLU A 15 -30.24 0.21 -19.01
C GLU A 15 -29.16 -0.74 -18.51
N LEU A 16 -29.39 -2.06 -18.58
CA LEU A 16 -28.39 -3.07 -18.16
C LEU A 16 -27.13 -2.98 -19.01
N LYS A 17 -27.24 -2.77 -20.33
CA LYS A 17 -26.07 -2.57 -21.22
C LYS A 17 -25.29 -1.30 -20.86
N LYS A 18 -25.98 -0.20 -20.57
CA LYS A 18 -25.36 1.07 -20.13
C LYS A 18 -24.65 0.89 -18.79
N LEU A 19 -25.30 0.26 -17.82
CA LEU A 19 -24.75 -0.04 -16.50
C LEU A 19 -23.51 -0.92 -16.59
N MET A 20 -23.55 -1.96 -17.43
CA MET A 20 -22.41 -2.85 -17.66
C MET A 20 -21.19 -2.07 -18.16
N LYS A 21 -21.36 -1.18 -19.15
CA LYS A 21 -20.29 -0.37 -19.74
C LYS A 21 -19.64 0.60 -18.75
N ASN A 22 -20.42 1.16 -17.83
CA ASN A 22 -19.94 2.15 -16.85
C ASN A 22 -19.36 1.51 -15.57
N SER A 23 -19.47 0.20 -15.41
CA SER A 23 -19.11 -0.51 -14.18
C SER A 23 -17.71 -1.13 -14.22
N HIS A 24 -17.14 -1.41 -13.05
CA HIS A 24 -15.89 -2.16 -12.93
C HIS A 24 -16.03 -3.56 -13.56
N PRO A 25 -15.00 -4.14 -14.22
CA PRO A 25 -15.12 -5.42 -14.93
C PRO A 25 -15.73 -6.58 -14.13
N MET A 26 -15.45 -6.65 -12.83
CA MET A 26 -16.04 -7.65 -11.94
C MET A 26 -17.56 -7.44 -11.75
N ILE A 27 -18.01 -6.20 -11.66
CA ILE A 27 -19.43 -5.85 -11.53
C ILE A 27 -20.13 -6.01 -12.88
N ALA A 28 -19.46 -5.68 -13.98
CA ALA A 28 -19.95 -5.86 -15.34
C ALA A 28 -20.38 -7.32 -15.59
N LYS A 29 -19.62 -8.30 -15.10
CA LYS A 29 -19.99 -9.73 -15.17
C LYS A 29 -21.28 -10.07 -14.40
N ARG A 30 -21.53 -9.40 -13.28
CA ARG A 30 -22.80 -9.54 -12.52
C ARG A 30 -23.98 -9.01 -13.31
N VAL A 31 -23.81 -7.85 -13.94
CA VAL A 31 -24.83 -7.21 -14.78
C VAL A 31 -25.06 -8.02 -16.06
N GLN A 32 -24.02 -8.63 -16.62
CA GLN A 32 -24.12 -9.56 -17.75
C GLN A 32 -24.99 -10.77 -17.40
N ALA A 33 -24.85 -11.32 -16.19
CA ALA A 33 -25.72 -12.40 -15.72
C ALA A 33 -27.19 -11.98 -15.63
N LEU A 34 -27.47 -10.77 -15.13
CA LEU A 34 -28.83 -10.22 -15.15
C LEU A 34 -29.37 -10.06 -16.56
N LEU A 35 -28.55 -9.63 -17.52
CA LEU A 35 -28.99 -9.49 -18.91
C LEU A 35 -29.43 -10.83 -19.50
N ILE A 36 -28.71 -11.91 -19.20
CA ILE A 36 -29.09 -13.27 -19.64
C ILE A 36 -30.38 -13.73 -18.96
N PHE A 37 -30.54 -13.43 -17.66
CA PHE A 37 -31.81 -13.68 -16.97
C PHE A 37 -32.97 -12.88 -17.56
N LYS A 38 -32.74 -11.62 -17.95
CA LYS A 38 -33.75 -10.73 -18.53
C LYS A 38 -34.24 -11.24 -19.88
N ARG A 39 -33.32 -11.75 -20.71
CA ARG A 39 -33.64 -12.35 -22.02
C ARG A 39 -34.46 -13.62 -21.93
N ASN A 40 -34.45 -14.28 -20.78
CA ASN A 40 -35.07 -15.59 -20.58
C ASN A 40 -35.98 -15.59 -19.34
N GLU A 41 -36.69 -14.47 -19.13
CA GLU A 41 -37.66 -14.33 -18.03
C GLU A 41 -38.77 -15.37 -18.14
N ASP A 42 -39.24 -15.68 -19.36
CA ASP A 42 -40.40 -16.54 -19.59
C ASP A 42 -40.08 -18.03 -19.51
N SER A 43 -38.92 -18.45 -20.03
CA SER A 43 -38.49 -19.86 -20.05
C SER A 43 -37.77 -20.29 -18.77
N GLY A 44 -37.13 -19.34 -18.08
CA GLY A 44 -36.31 -19.59 -16.90
C GLY A 44 -35.04 -20.37 -17.21
N ILE A 45 -33.86 -19.79 -16.91
CA ILE A 45 -32.58 -20.47 -17.15
C ILE A 45 -31.96 -21.04 -15.87
N SER A 46 -31.41 -22.26 -16.03
CA SER A 46 -30.55 -22.91 -15.04
C SER A 46 -29.28 -22.12 -14.79
N LYS A 47 -28.91 -21.95 -13.51
CA LYS A 47 -27.69 -21.24 -13.10
C LYS A 47 -26.40 -21.74 -13.75
N ARG A 48 -26.35 -23.00 -14.20
CA ARG A 48 -25.18 -23.60 -14.88
C ARG A 48 -25.00 -23.05 -16.29
N LEU A 49 -26.07 -23.02 -17.07
CA LEU A 49 -26.04 -22.49 -18.44
C LEU A 49 -25.63 -21.02 -18.46
N VAL A 50 -26.15 -20.20 -17.53
CA VAL A 50 -25.73 -18.80 -17.38
C VAL A 50 -24.24 -18.69 -16.99
N ALA A 51 -23.76 -19.59 -16.14
CA ALA A 51 -22.36 -19.63 -15.75
C ALA A 51 -21.44 -19.98 -16.94
N ASP A 52 -21.84 -20.96 -17.75
CA ASP A 52 -21.09 -21.41 -18.93
C ASP A 52 -21.02 -20.31 -20.00
N GLU A 53 -22.13 -19.59 -20.23
CA GLU A 53 -22.18 -18.46 -21.19
C GLU A 53 -21.28 -17.29 -20.78
N ILE A 54 -21.13 -17.02 -19.47
CA ILE A 54 -20.35 -15.89 -18.95
C ILE A 54 -18.88 -16.27 -18.67
N GLY A 55 -18.61 -17.57 -18.47
CA GLY A 55 -17.33 -18.12 -18.04
C GLY A 55 -17.06 -17.94 -16.54
N VAL A 56 -18.08 -18.14 -15.69
CA VAL A 56 -17.99 -17.94 -14.22
C VAL A 56 -18.53 -19.16 -13.48
N ASN A 57 -18.13 -19.36 -12.22
CA ASN A 57 -18.68 -20.43 -11.38
C ASN A 57 -20.20 -20.25 -11.15
N HIS A 58 -20.96 -21.34 -11.31
CA HIS A 58 -22.41 -21.41 -11.04
C HIS A 58 -22.81 -20.95 -9.64
N ASN A 59 -21.94 -21.10 -8.63
CA ASN A 59 -22.18 -20.58 -7.28
C ASN A 59 -22.19 -19.05 -7.25
N SER A 60 -21.32 -18.39 -8.01
CA SER A 60 -21.33 -16.92 -8.11
C SER A 60 -22.63 -16.43 -8.75
N VAL A 61 -23.09 -17.10 -9.83
CA VAL A 61 -24.38 -16.78 -10.46
C VAL A 61 -25.55 -16.94 -9.48
N GLN A 62 -25.53 -17.97 -8.64
CA GLN A 62 -26.51 -18.13 -7.56
C GLN A 62 -26.48 -16.96 -6.59
N THR A 63 -25.30 -16.56 -6.11
CA THR A 63 -25.16 -15.42 -5.17
C THR A 63 -25.64 -14.10 -5.79
N TRP A 64 -25.40 -13.88 -7.07
CA TRP A 64 -25.84 -12.66 -7.77
C TRP A 64 -27.35 -12.63 -7.93
N ARG A 65 -27.96 -13.80 -8.20
CA ARG A 65 -29.41 -13.95 -8.25
C ARG A 65 -30.05 -13.64 -6.90
N THR A 66 -29.53 -14.18 -5.80
CA THR A 66 -30.06 -13.92 -4.46
C THR A 66 -29.89 -12.45 -4.07
N LEU A 67 -28.72 -11.85 -4.32
CA LEU A 67 -28.49 -10.42 -4.07
C LEU A 67 -29.46 -9.51 -4.81
N TYR A 68 -29.76 -9.83 -6.07
CA TYR A 68 -30.73 -9.05 -6.84
C TYR A 68 -32.16 -9.24 -6.31
N ILE A 69 -32.54 -10.44 -5.89
CA ILE A 69 -33.87 -10.69 -5.29
C ILE A 69 -34.02 -9.92 -3.98
N GLU A 70 -32.96 -9.85 -3.16
CA GLU A 70 -33.00 -9.22 -1.84
C GLU A 70 -32.98 -7.68 -1.88
N GLY A 71 -32.26 -7.07 -2.82
CA GLY A 71 -32.15 -5.60 -2.86
C GLY A 71 -31.84 -5.01 -4.23
N GLY A 72 -32.24 -5.73 -5.27
CA GLY A 72 -32.26 -5.26 -6.64
C GLY A 72 -30.89 -4.88 -7.19
N ILE A 73 -30.91 -3.91 -8.11
CA ILE A 73 -29.69 -3.47 -8.81
C ILE A 73 -28.69 -2.78 -7.87
N LYS A 74 -29.16 -2.10 -6.81
CA LYS A 74 -28.29 -1.40 -5.85
C LYS A 74 -27.39 -2.38 -5.10
N LEU A 75 -27.94 -3.46 -4.56
CA LEU A 75 -27.15 -4.51 -3.88
C LEU A 75 -26.24 -5.26 -4.84
N LEU A 76 -26.69 -5.51 -6.08
CA LEU A 76 -25.83 -6.20 -7.04
C LEU A 76 -24.59 -5.38 -7.42
N MET A 77 -24.76 -4.07 -7.53
CA MET A 77 -23.70 -3.09 -7.85
C MET A 77 -22.82 -2.77 -6.64
N LEU A 78 -23.25 -3.08 -5.41
CA LEU A 78 -22.45 -2.89 -4.22
C LEU A 78 -21.22 -3.80 -4.27
N HIS A 79 -20.06 -3.16 -4.17
CA HIS A 79 -18.78 -3.82 -4.04
C HIS A 79 -18.17 -3.39 -2.71
N SER A 80 -18.17 -4.32 -1.74
CA SER A 80 -17.54 -4.14 -0.44
C SER A 80 -16.02 -4.26 -0.57
N LYS A 81 -15.39 -3.28 -1.20
CA LYS A 81 -13.95 -3.10 -1.04
C LYS A 81 -13.73 -2.50 0.35
N THR A 82 -13.64 -3.34 1.37
CA THR A 82 -13.06 -2.91 2.63
C THR A 82 -11.66 -2.42 2.29
N GLY A 83 -11.39 -1.14 2.58
CA GLY A 83 -10.11 -0.52 2.27
C GLY A 83 -8.94 -1.19 2.98
N TYR A 84 -7.82 -0.49 3.06
CA TYR A 84 -6.68 -1.01 3.81
C TYR A 84 -7.01 -1.05 5.31
N LYS A 85 -6.51 -2.08 6.00
CA LYS A 85 -6.53 -2.15 7.45
C LYS A 85 -5.86 -0.89 8.02
N PRO A 86 -6.47 -0.20 9.00
CA PRO A 86 -5.86 0.98 9.60
C PRO A 86 -4.49 0.67 10.21
N SER A 87 -3.66 1.69 10.33
CA SER A 87 -2.34 1.59 10.96
C SER A 87 -2.47 1.10 12.41
N LYS A 88 -1.50 0.32 12.89
CA LYS A 88 -1.40 -0.04 14.31
C LYS A 88 -0.85 1.10 15.17
N ILE A 89 -0.24 2.11 14.53
CA ILE A 89 0.35 3.28 15.19
C ILE A 89 -0.72 4.37 15.22
N THR A 90 -1.03 4.87 16.42
CA THR A 90 -1.97 5.98 16.62
C THR A 90 -1.34 7.32 16.30
N ASP A 91 -2.15 8.35 16.08
CA ASP A 91 -1.67 9.70 15.73
C ASP A 91 -0.79 10.30 16.86
N GLU A 92 -1.07 10.00 18.12
CA GLU A 92 -0.26 10.41 19.27
C GLU A 92 1.13 9.76 19.27
N GLN A 93 1.19 8.45 19.01
CA GLN A 93 2.43 7.69 18.91
C GLN A 93 3.28 8.17 17.74
N GLU A 94 2.63 8.55 16.66
CA GLU A 94 3.26 9.13 15.49
C GLU A 94 3.89 10.49 15.79
N LEU A 95 3.21 11.34 16.54
CA LEU A 95 3.71 12.67 16.89
C LEU A 95 4.98 12.58 17.74
N ALA A 96 4.96 11.71 18.75
CA ALA A 96 6.14 11.41 19.58
C ALA A 96 7.30 10.82 18.76
N LEU A 97 6.99 9.95 17.79
CA LEU A 97 7.99 9.39 16.90
C LEU A 97 8.63 10.46 15.99
N LYS A 98 7.83 11.42 15.52
CA LYS A 98 8.31 12.55 14.72
C LYS A 98 9.25 13.45 15.53
N GLU A 99 8.91 13.75 16.78
CA GLU A 99 9.78 14.53 17.68
C GLU A 99 11.12 13.80 17.91
N GLN A 100 11.05 12.50 18.19
CA GLN A 100 12.23 11.69 18.46
C GLN A 100 13.15 11.55 17.22
N LEU A 101 12.58 11.52 16.02
CA LEU A 101 13.34 11.48 14.76
C LEU A 101 13.98 12.83 14.39
N ASN A 102 13.35 13.94 14.79
CA ASN A 102 13.87 15.29 14.51
C ASN A 102 14.91 15.75 15.54
N ASN A 103 15.03 15.06 16.67
CA ASN A 103 15.97 15.43 17.72
C ASN A 103 17.41 15.04 17.31
N PRO A 104 18.32 16.00 17.07
CA PRO A 104 19.69 15.73 16.65
C PRO A 104 20.58 15.16 17.76
N LEU A 105 20.14 15.25 19.03
CA LEU A 105 20.82 14.68 20.20
C LEU A 105 20.37 13.24 20.49
N ASN A 106 19.46 12.70 19.69
CA ASN A 106 18.98 11.34 19.86
C ASN A 106 20.11 10.37 19.51
N GLY A 107 20.69 9.74 20.53
CA GLY A 107 21.84 8.83 20.40
C GLY A 107 21.53 7.46 19.77
N MET A 108 20.35 7.29 19.16
CA MET A 108 19.95 6.03 18.53
C MET A 108 20.67 5.83 17.20
N ALA A 109 21.43 4.74 17.10
CA ALA A 109 22.24 4.41 15.93
C ALA A 109 21.44 3.72 14.82
N GLY A 110 20.25 3.18 15.11
CA GLY A 110 19.46 2.43 14.12
C GLY A 110 17.98 2.21 14.45
N PHE A 111 17.26 1.63 13.48
CA PHE A 111 15.82 1.38 13.59
C PHE A 111 15.44 0.32 14.64
N ILE A 112 16.37 -0.56 15.01
CA ILE A 112 16.15 -1.58 16.06
C ILE A 112 16.05 -0.90 17.42
N GLU A 113 16.96 0.01 17.73
CA GLU A 113 16.94 0.80 18.98
C GLU A 113 15.72 1.72 19.04
N LEU A 114 15.37 2.34 17.89
CA LEU A 114 14.17 3.15 17.79
C LEU A 114 12.89 2.33 18.02
N LEU A 115 12.84 1.09 17.53
CA LEU A 115 11.73 0.16 17.77
C LEU A 115 11.66 -0.25 19.24
N ASP A 116 12.80 -0.60 19.85
CA ASP A 116 12.85 -0.98 21.26
C ASP A 116 12.39 0.16 22.17
N TRP A 117 12.84 1.39 21.90
CA TRP A 117 12.35 2.59 22.56
C TRP A 117 10.83 2.77 22.39
N PHE A 118 10.33 2.61 21.16
CA PHE A 118 8.91 2.76 20.84
C PHE A 118 8.05 1.73 21.59
N ASN A 119 8.44 0.46 21.53
CA ASN A 119 7.76 -0.65 22.20
C ASN A 119 7.76 -0.46 23.72
N LYS A 120 8.89 -0.02 24.31
CA LYS A 120 9.00 0.29 25.75
C LYS A 120 8.13 1.48 26.15
N ARG A 121 8.15 2.57 25.37
CA ARG A 121 7.42 3.82 25.70
C ARG A 121 5.91 3.64 25.64
N PHE A 122 5.42 2.92 24.63
CA PHE A 122 3.99 2.77 24.38
C PHE A 122 3.43 1.41 24.80
N LYS A 123 4.25 0.53 25.38
CA LYS A 123 3.88 -0.85 25.77
C LYS A 123 3.22 -1.59 24.60
N THR A 124 3.78 -1.44 23.41
CA THR A 124 3.31 -2.10 22.19
C THR A 124 4.27 -3.19 21.75
N ASP A 125 3.75 -4.20 21.07
CA ASP A 125 4.55 -5.24 20.43
C ASP A 125 4.42 -5.11 18.90
N LEU A 126 5.20 -4.18 18.34
CA LEU A 126 5.29 -4.00 16.89
C LEU A 126 6.42 -4.83 16.30
N ASN A 127 6.12 -5.51 15.20
CA ASN A 127 7.14 -6.19 14.41
C ASN A 127 8.04 -5.16 13.71
N TYR A 128 9.35 -5.40 13.72
CA TYR A 128 10.35 -4.59 13.02
C TYR A 128 9.97 -4.26 11.57
N LYS A 129 9.49 -5.24 10.79
CA LYS A 129 9.13 -5.00 9.38
C LYS A 129 8.00 -3.97 9.25
N THR A 130 7.01 -4.02 10.15
CA THR A 130 5.90 -3.07 10.17
C THR A 130 6.36 -1.68 10.58
N PHE A 131 7.18 -1.60 11.62
CA PHE A 131 7.70 -0.34 12.13
C PHE A 131 8.66 0.34 11.14
N HIS A 132 9.66 -0.39 10.65
CA HIS A 132 10.59 0.08 9.64
C HIS A 132 9.86 0.53 8.36
N GLY A 133 8.91 -0.28 7.88
CA GLY A 133 8.09 0.07 6.71
C GLY A 133 7.29 1.36 6.92
N PHE A 134 6.72 1.55 8.11
CA PHE A 134 6.01 2.78 8.46
C PHE A 134 6.95 3.99 8.46
N VAL A 135 8.06 3.92 9.20
CA VAL A 135 8.99 5.03 9.37
C VAL A 135 9.62 5.46 8.05
N VAL A 136 10.07 4.50 7.22
CA VAL A 136 10.69 4.80 5.93
C VAL A 136 9.68 5.37 4.93
N ARG A 137 8.44 4.84 4.87
CA ARG A 137 7.42 5.36 3.94
C ARG A 137 6.98 6.77 4.33
N LYS A 138 6.80 7.04 5.62
CA LYS A 138 6.21 8.29 6.11
C LYS A 138 7.24 9.41 6.27
N TYR A 139 8.37 9.12 6.91
CA TYR A 139 9.39 10.12 7.23
C TYR A 139 10.60 10.08 6.29
N LYS A 140 10.65 9.11 5.36
CA LYS A 140 11.80 8.88 4.47
C LYS A 140 13.13 8.79 5.23
N ALA A 141 13.06 8.34 6.48
CA ALA A 141 14.21 8.26 7.37
C ALA A 141 15.25 7.28 6.80
N LYS A 142 16.52 7.61 6.96
CA LYS A 142 17.65 6.79 6.53
C LYS A 142 18.61 6.65 7.70
N VAL A 143 19.03 5.42 8.01
CA VAL A 143 20.11 5.21 8.98
C VAL A 143 21.38 5.80 8.39
N LYS A 144 22.01 6.72 9.13
CA LYS A 144 23.29 7.30 8.74
C LYS A 144 24.40 6.32 9.12
N VAL A 145 24.71 5.40 8.20
CA VAL A 145 25.79 4.43 8.39
C VAL A 145 27.09 4.98 7.78
N ALA A 146 28.21 4.81 8.49
CA ALA A 146 29.52 5.11 7.94
C ALA A 146 29.79 4.24 6.70
N ARG A 147 30.51 4.79 5.72
CA ARG A 147 30.90 4.00 4.53
C ARG A 147 31.78 2.83 4.95
N LYS A 148 31.52 1.65 4.41
CA LYS A 148 32.35 0.45 4.63
C LYS A 148 33.80 0.77 4.30
N SER A 149 34.71 0.59 5.26
CA SER A 149 36.15 0.61 5.01
C SER A 149 36.60 -0.76 4.50
N HIS A 150 37.60 -0.76 3.62
CA HIS A 150 38.21 -2.00 3.15
C HIS A 150 38.93 -2.72 4.30
N ILE A 151 38.88 -4.05 4.34
CA ILE A 151 39.40 -4.87 5.46
C ILE A 151 40.92 -4.69 5.63
N LYS A 152 41.65 -4.55 4.52
CA LYS A 152 43.11 -4.31 4.51
C LYS A 152 43.50 -2.84 4.77
N LYS A 153 42.56 -1.98 5.15
CA LYS A 153 42.84 -0.56 5.35
C LYS A 153 43.59 -0.40 6.67
N ASP A 154 44.85 0.01 6.57
CA ASP A 154 45.69 0.27 7.74
C ASP A 154 45.19 1.52 8.51
N VAL A 155 45.07 1.39 9.82
CA VAL A 155 44.48 2.39 10.72
C VAL A 155 45.48 3.54 10.97
N GLN A 156 46.77 3.21 11.08
CA GLN A 156 47.86 4.17 11.37
C GLN A 156 47.96 5.31 10.33
N PRO A 157 48.06 5.03 9.01
CA PRO A 157 48.15 6.09 8.00
C PRO A 157 46.84 6.90 7.86
N VAL A 158 45.68 6.30 8.19
CA VAL A 158 44.38 6.99 8.14
C VAL A 158 44.27 8.05 9.23
N GLU A 159 44.75 7.74 10.44
CA GLU A 159 44.79 8.70 11.53
C GLU A 159 45.80 9.82 11.29
N ALA A 160 46.99 9.47 10.75
CA ALA A 160 47.98 10.46 10.34
C ALA A 160 47.43 11.41 9.25
N PHE A 161 46.71 10.87 8.26
CA PHE A 161 46.07 11.67 7.21
C PHE A 161 45.01 12.63 7.75
N LYS A 162 44.13 12.18 8.66
CA LYS A 162 43.11 13.05 9.29
C LYS A 162 43.73 14.24 10.03
N LYS A 163 44.87 14.03 10.69
CA LYS A 163 45.58 15.07 11.47
C LYS A 163 46.34 16.06 10.57
N ASN A 164 46.86 15.61 9.42
CA ASN A 164 47.66 16.46 8.52
C ASN A 164 46.82 17.36 7.60
N PHE A 165 45.55 17.02 7.34
CA PHE A 165 44.71 17.76 6.39
C PHE A 165 44.39 19.20 6.83
N SER A 166 44.33 19.47 8.14
CA SER A 166 44.02 20.80 8.69
C SER A 166 45.14 21.82 8.47
N ARG A 167 46.41 21.37 8.44
CA ARG A 167 47.58 22.23 8.17
C ARG A 167 47.72 22.58 6.70
N SER A 168 47.47 21.62 5.81
CA SER A 168 47.65 21.79 4.35
C SER A 168 46.63 22.74 3.72
N ALA A 169 45.39 22.78 4.23
CA ALA A 169 44.36 23.65 3.66
C ALA A 169 44.62 25.15 3.92
N LYS A 170 45.16 25.50 5.11
CA LYS A 170 45.55 26.88 5.46
C LYS A 170 46.72 27.40 4.61
N THR A 171 47.66 26.52 4.24
CA THR A 171 48.83 26.93 3.44
C THR A 171 48.45 27.20 1.98
N LEU A 172 47.43 26.52 1.44
CA LEU A 172 46.93 26.74 0.08
C LEU A 172 46.09 28.03 -0.04
N SER A 173 45.35 28.43 0.99
CA SER A 173 44.59 29.70 0.96
C SER A 173 45.48 30.94 1.06
N VAL A 174 46.57 30.87 1.85
CA VAL A 174 47.54 31.99 2.00
C VAL A 174 48.34 32.22 0.71
N LYS A 175 48.62 31.17 -0.07
CA LYS A 175 49.39 31.29 -1.33
C LYS A 175 48.62 32.03 -2.44
N LYS A 176 47.28 32.07 -2.37
CA LYS A 176 46.43 32.69 -3.41
C LYS A 176 46.34 34.21 -3.33
N LEU A 177 46.74 34.82 -2.20
CA LEU A 177 46.69 36.29 -1.98
C LEU A 177 48.00 37.02 -2.35
N LYS A 178 49.08 36.32 -2.69
CA LYS A 178 50.41 36.92 -2.94
C LYS A 178 50.79 37.03 -4.43
N THR A 179 49.89 36.73 -5.36
CA THR A 179 50.12 36.88 -6.80
C THR A 179 49.11 37.83 -7.44
N THR A 180 49.16 39.10 -7.04
CA THR A 180 48.70 40.23 -7.86
C THR A 180 49.79 41.29 -7.80
N LYS A 181 50.81 41.13 -8.66
CA LYS A 181 51.81 42.17 -8.94
C LYS A 181 51.35 42.87 -10.23
N LYS A 182 51.15 44.19 -10.15
CA LYS A 182 51.25 45.10 -11.30
C LYS A 182 52.63 45.76 -11.22
#